data_AF-A0A7W2YBU8-F1
#
_entry.id   AF-A0A7W2YBU8-F1
#
_cell.length_a   1.000
_cell.length_b   1.000
_cell.length_c   1.000
_cell.angle_alpha   90.00
_cell.angle_beta   90.00
_cell.angle_gamma   90.00
#
_symmetry.space_group_name_H-M   'P 1'
#
loop_
_entity.id
_entity.type
_entity.pdbx_description
1 polymer ?
#
loop_
_entity_poly.entity_id
_entity_poly.type
_entity_poly.pdbx_seq_one_letter_code
_entity_poly.pdbx_strand_id
1 'polypeptide(L)'
;MALIFSQQSFAGKKHCQRYEDKLANIQSQQRQGHSVKRSERLKKKEESARTKWWQCQQSRLKKPIVNKQNKQKKKPIKISVKGQQLSRSSASDIKENRIDPFETSAALVLKSRYQGEKLRAWLEYYQQPKLCSRPKTIKKFAFCVENRRTQQLAFDKMMLIKF
;
A
#
# COMPACT_ATOMS: atom_id res chain seq x y z
N MET A 1 32.99 13.16 -22.00
CA MET A 1 32.15 12.60 -20.92
C MET A 1 33.05 12.24 -19.74
N ALA A 2 33.05 13.04 -18.67
CA ALA A 2 33.83 12.75 -17.47
C ALA A 2 33.11 11.67 -16.64
N LEU A 3 33.72 10.50 -16.51
CA LEU A 3 33.26 9.43 -15.64
C LEU A 3 33.67 9.76 -14.20
N ILE A 4 32.72 10.26 -13.40
CA ILE A 4 32.92 10.48 -11.96
C ILE A 4 32.89 9.10 -11.28
N PHE A 5 34.05 8.48 -11.15
CA PHE A 5 34.21 7.32 -10.28
C PHE A 5 34.22 7.81 -8.82
N SER A 6 33.07 7.70 -8.16
CA SER A 6 32.98 7.83 -6.71
C SER A 6 33.75 6.66 -6.07
N GLN A 7 34.94 6.94 -5.55
CA GLN A 7 35.66 6.02 -4.66
C GLN A 7 34.74 5.72 -3.47
N GLN A 8 34.31 4.47 -3.31
CA GLN A 8 33.60 4.03 -2.11
C GLN A 8 34.61 4.07 -0.97
N SER A 9 34.54 5.09 -0.12
CA SER A 9 35.36 5.20 1.07
C SER A 9 34.98 4.08 2.06
N PHE A 10 35.73 2.98 2.05
CA PHE A 10 35.69 1.95 3.09
C PHE A 10 36.45 2.43 4.34
N ALA A 11 35.98 3.52 4.95
CA ALA A 11 36.46 3.96 6.26
C ALA A 11 35.68 3.25 7.38
N GLY A 12 35.50 1.94 7.26
CA GLY A 12 34.80 1.12 8.23
C GLY A 12 35.75 0.45 9.21
N LYS A 13 35.43 0.49 10.50
CA LYS A 13 36.17 -0.28 11.52
C LYS A 13 36.17 -1.76 11.11
N LYS A 14 37.32 -2.43 11.04
CA LYS A 14 37.46 -3.82 10.55
C LYS A 14 36.47 -4.82 11.17
N HIS A 15 36.08 -4.62 12.43
CA HIS A 15 35.11 -5.47 13.12
C HIS A 15 33.66 -5.36 12.59
N CYS A 16 33.33 -4.29 11.87
CA CYS A 16 32.01 -4.06 11.27
C CYS A 16 31.85 -4.67 9.87
N GLN A 17 32.94 -5.15 9.26
CA GLN A 17 32.97 -5.69 7.90
C GLN A 17 31.94 -6.81 7.69
N ARG A 18 31.76 -7.68 8.68
CA ARG A 18 30.72 -8.73 8.64
C ARG A 18 29.29 -8.19 8.43
N TYR A 19 28.96 -7.05 9.02
CA TYR A 19 27.63 -6.45 8.86
C TYR A 19 27.47 -5.79 7.50
N GLU A 20 28.57 -5.28 6.95
CA GLU A 20 28.65 -4.69 5.61
C GLU A 20 28.49 -5.75 4.53
N ASP A 21 29.24 -6.86 4.63
CA ASP A 21 29.12 -7.99 3.70
C ASP A 21 27.68 -8.54 3.66
N LYS A 22 27.03 -8.59 4.84
CA LYS A 22 25.63 -8.98 4.94
C LYS A 22 24.69 -8.01 4.24
N LEU A 23 24.93 -6.70 4.37
CA LEU A 23 24.15 -5.68 3.68
C LEU A 23 24.36 -5.78 2.16
N ALA A 24 25.61 -5.92 1.71
CA ALA A 24 25.97 -6.08 0.30
C ALA A 24 25.32 -7.33 -0.33
N ASN A 25 25.26 -8.46 0.39
CA ASN A 25 24.57 -9.67 -0.05
C ASN A 25 23.06 -9.46 -0.19
N ILE A 26 22.42 -8.77 0.76
CA ILE A 26 20.98 -8.46 0.63
C ILE A 26 20.74 -7.55 -0.58
N GLN A 27 21.62 -6.58 -0.82
CA GLN A 27 21.53 -5.68 -1.97
C GLN A 27 21.77 -6.42 -3.30
N SER A 28 22.71 -7.37 -3.35
CA SER A 28 22.89 -8.20 -4.56
C SER A 28 21.66 -9.07 -4.85
N GLN A 29 21.02 -9.61 -3.81
CA GLN A 29 19.74 -10.31 -3.94
C GLN A 29 18.62 -9.39 -4.42
N GLN A 30 18.61 -8.11 -4.05
CA GLN A 30 17.64 -7.15 -4.55
C GLN A 30 17.82 -6.81 -6.03
N ARG A 31 19.07 -6.82 -6.54
CA ARG A 31 19.38 -6.60 -7.96
C ARG A 31 18.98 -7.77 -8.86
N GLN A 32 18.79 -8.96 -8.30
CA GLN A 32 18.28 -10.13 -9.04
C GLN A 32 16.76 -10.03 -9.26
N GLY A 33 16.21 -10.73 -10.25
CA GLY A 33 14.76 -10.80 -10.44
C GLY A 33 14.08 -11.58 -9.31
N HIS A 34 13.02 -11.03 -8.71
CA HIS A 34 12.21 -11.70 -7.67
C HIS A 34 10.75 -11.23 -7.66
N SER A 35 9.89 -12.00 -6.99
CA SER A 35 8.47 -11.68 -6.82
C SER A 35 8.24 -10.55 -5.81
N VAL A 36 7.09 -9.88 -5.90
CA VAL A 36 6.71 -8.76 -5.00
C VAL A 36 6.77 -9.14 -3.51
N LYS A 37 6.29 -10.33 -3.14
CA LYS A 37 6.37 -10.80 -1.75
C LYS A 37 7.82 -10.99 -1.28
N ARG A 38 8.72 -11.36 -2.19
CA ARG A 38 10.14 -11.53 -1.89
C ARG A 38 10.84 -10.17 -1.80
N SER A 39 10.50 -9.19 -2.64
CA SER A 39 11.05 -7.83 -2.56
C SER A 39 10.69 -7.15 -1.23
N GLU A 40 9.45 -7.26 -0.75
CA GLU A 40 9.04 -6.74 0.57
C GLU A 40 9.84 -7.36 1.72
N ARG A 41 10.07 -8.68 1.67
CA ARG A 41 10.88 -9.38 2.68
C ARG A 41 12.34 -8.95 2.63
N LEU A 42 12.91 -8.78 1.43
CA LEU A 42 14.29 -8.30 1.25
C LEU A 42 14.45 -6.87 1.75
N LYS A 43 13.46 -6.00 1.53
CA LYS A 43 13.45 -4.62 2.04
C LYS A 43 13.52 -4.57 3.56
N LYS A 44 12.68 -5.36 4.25
CA LYS A 44 12.73 -5.47 5.73
C LYS A 44 14.06 -6.01 6.23
N LYS A 45 14.65 -6.98 5.53
CA LYS A 45 15.97 -7.53 5.87
C LYS A 45 17.07 -6.49 5.69
N GLU A 46 17.04 -5.74 4.59
CA GLU A 46 18.01 -4.68 4.30
C GLU A 46 17.98 -3.61 5.38
N GLU A 47 16.79 -3.09 5.72
CA GLU A 47 16.61 -2.10 6.77
C GLU A 47 17.22 -2.58 8.10
N SER A 48 16.91 -3.82 8.50
CA SER A 48 17.47 -4.41 9.72
C SER A 48 19.00 -4.58 9.69
N ALA A 49 19.57 -4.90 8.52
CA ALA A 49 21.00 -5.08 8.34
C ALA A 49 21.73 -3.73 8.31
N ARG A 50 21.15 -2.73 7.66
CA ARG A 50 21.64 -1.35 7.59
C ARG A 50 21.69 -0.72 8.97
N THR A 51 20.63 -0.87 9.77
CA THR A 51 20.61 -0.37 11.15
C THR A 51 21.69 -1.02 12.01
N LYS A 52 21.95 -2.33 11.85
CA LYS A 52 23.02 -3.02 12.59
C LYS A 52 24.42 -2.57 12.15
N TRP A 53 24.65 -2.45 10.85
CA TRP A 53 25.91 -1.92 10.33
C TRP A 53 26.15 -0.48 10.82
N TRP A 54 25.11 0.37 10.79
CA TRP A 54 25.19 1.74 11.28
C TRP A 54 25.46 1.82 12.79
N GLN A 55 24.79 0.98 13.59
CA GLN A 55 25.07 0.85 15.02
C GLN A 55 26.49 0.36 15.30
N CYS A 56 27.03 -0.52 14.46
CA CYS A 56 28.42 -0.97 14.53
C CYS A 56 29.40 0.17 14.30
N GLN A 57 29.19 0.96 13.24
CA GLN A 57 30.01 2.14 12.96
C GLN A 57 30.02 3.11 14.16
N GLN A 58 28.85 3.37 14.73
CA GLN A 58 28.70 4.22 15.92
C GLN A 58 29.17 3.57 17.23
N SER A 59 29.67 2.33 17.22
CA SER A 59 30.04 1.56 18.42
C SER A 59 28.90 1.40 19.44
N ARG A 60 27.65 1.47 18.98
CA ARG A 60 26.42 1.34 19.79
C ARG A 60 25.77 -0.04 19.68
N LEU A 61 26.53 -1.06 19.28
CA LEU A 61 26.01 -2.43 19.24
C LEU A 61 25.69 -2.91 20.65
N LYS A 62 24.39 -2.96 20.96
CA LYS A 62 23.91 -3.62 22.17
C LYS A 62 24.30 -5.10 22.05
N LYS A 63 25.08 -5.60 23.02
CA LYS A 63 25.40 -7.03 23.12
C LYS A 63 24.08 -7.80 23.08
N PRO A 64 23.96 -8.85 22.26
CA PRO A 64 22.75 -9.67 22.28
C PRO A 64 22.61 -10.20 23.70
N ILE A 65 21.54 -9.80 24.38
CA ILE A 65 21.13 -10.48 25.60
C ILE A 65 20.78 -11.89 25.13
N VAL A 66 21.66 -12.84 25.44
CA VAL A 66 21.45 -14.26 25.14
C VAL A 66 20.37 -14.76 26.09
N ASN A 67 19.14 -14.31 25.90
CA ASN A 67 17.99 -15.00 26.43
C ASN A 67 17.88 -16.26 25.59
N LYS A 68 18.45 -17.35 26.12
CA LYS A 68 18.34 -18.72 25.63
C LYS A 68 16.87 -19.14 25.74
N GLN A 69 15.99 -18.48 24.99
CA GLN A 69 14.59 -18.85 24.92
C GLN A 69 14.51 -20.12 24.10
N ASN A 70 14.42 -21.24 24.82
CA ASN A 70 14.04 -22.53 24.27
C ASN A 70 12.89 -22.31 23.28
N LYS A 71 13.14 -22.61 22.01
CA LYS A 71 12.09 -22.69 20.99
C LYS A 71 11.19 -23.87 21.36
N GLN A 72 10.25 -23.66 22.28
CA GLN A 72 9.12 -24.57 22.40
C GLN A 72 8.30 -24.43 21.12
N LYS A 73 8.22 -25.54 20.37
CA LYS A 73 7.35 -25.66 19.19
C LYS A 73 5.92 -25.40 19.66
N LYS A 74 5.36 -24.22 19.36
CA LYS A 74 3.94 -23.94 19.60
C LYS A 74 3.13 -24.90 18.73
N LYS A 75 2.39 -25.83 19.36
CA LYS A 75 1.37 -26.64 18.69
C LYS A 75 0.30 -25.69 18.14
N PRO A 76 -0.27 -25.95 16.95
CA PRO A 76 -1.34 -25.10 16.42
C PRO A 76 -2.57 -25.21 17.34
N ILE A 77 -2.97 -24.07 17.93
CA ILE A 77 -4.23 -23.94 18.65
C ILE A 77 -5.34 -24.03 17.62
N LYS A 78 -6.17 -25.08 17.68
CA LYS A 78 -7.43 -25.14 16.95
C LYS A 78 -8.40 -24.16 17.62
N ILE A 79 -8.59 -22.99 17.01
CA ILE A 79 -9.61 -22.03 17.46
C ILE A 79 -10.96 -22.56 16.99
N SER A 80 -11.71 -23.17 17.92
CA SER A 80 -13.14 -23.44 17.75
C SER A 80 -13.88 -22.11 17.89
N VAL A 81 -14.31 -21.53 16.77
CA VAL A 81 -15.14 -20.31 16.79
C VAL A 81 -16.55 -20.71 17.21
N LYS A 82 -16.84 -20.63 18.51
CA LYS A 82 -18.21 -20.67 19.02
C LYS A 82 -18.69 -19.22 19.04
N GLY A 83 -19.62 -18.88 18.14
CA GLY A 83 -20.12 -17.52 17.97
C GLY A 83 -20.74 -17.00 19.27
N GLN A 84 -20.16 -15.95 19.83
CA GLN A 84 -20.78 -15.18 20.90
C GLN A 84 -21.74 -14.18 20.26
N GLN A 85 -23.03 -14.34 20.55
CA GLN A 85 -24.05 -13.33 20.30
C GLN A 85 -23.74 -12.11 21.17
N LEU A 86 -23.60 -10.95 20.52
CA LEU A 86 -23.44 -9.66 21.20
C LEU A 86 -24.77 -9.30 21.86
N SER A 87 -24.81 -9.35 23.20
CA SER A 87 -25.90 -8.78 23.98
C SER A 87 -25.88 -7.26 23.87
N ARG A 88 -27.00 -6.70 23.43
CA ARG A 88 -27.25 -5.26 23.28
C ARG A 88 -27.28 -4.60 24.66
N SER A 89 -26.17 -3.98 25.09
CA SER A 89 -26.17 -3.06 26.22
C SER A 89 -26.61 -1.67 25.75
N SER A 90 -27.53 -1.08 26.51
CA SER A 90 -28.11 0.24 26.33
C SER A 90 -27.05 1.33 26.31
N ALA A 91 -27.20 2.26 25.36
CA ALA A 91 -26.36 3.42 25.19
C ALA A 91 -26.48 4.34 26.42
N SER A 92 -25.41 4.45 27.20
CA SER A 92 -25.19 5.61 28.04
C SER A 92 -24.61 6.72 27.16
N ASP A 93 -25.23 7.90 27.21
CA ASP A 93 -24.85 9.09 26.48
C ASP A 93 -23.44 9.56 26.87
N ILE A 94 -22.44 9.09 26.12
CA ILE A 94 -21.14 9.72 26.04
C ILE A 94 -21.27 10.77 24.94
N LYS A 95 -21.27 12.06 25.32
CA LYS A 95 -21.05 13.17 24.38
C LYS A 95 -19.64 13.03 23.81
N GLU A 96 -19.53 12.23 22.77
CA GLU A 96 -18.35 12.14 21.94
C GLU A 96 -18.38 13.37 21.03
N ASN A 97 -17.43 14.28 21.20
CA ASN A 97 -17.15 15.30 20.20
C ASN A 97 -16.66 14.57 18.95
N ARG A 98 -17.61 14.17 18.11
CA ARG A 98 -17.34 13.59 16.79
C ARG A 98 -16.77 14.69 15.93
N ILE A 99 -15.45 14.78 15.90
CA ILE A 99 -14.76 15.47 14.82
C ILE A 99 -14.85 14.50 13.64
N ASP A 100 -15.91 14.61 12.85
CA ASP A 100 -16.03 13.86 11.62
C ASP A 100 -14.86 14.30 10.72
N PRO A 101 -13.97 13.39 10.26
CA PRO A 101 -12.71 13.75 9.59
C PRO A 101 -12.83 14.57 8.29
N PHE A 102 -14.06 14.90 7.87
CA PHE A 102 -14.40 15.51 6.58
C PHE A 102 -15.34 16.72 6.68
N GLU A 103 -15.54 17.32 7.86
CA GLU A 103 -16.24 18.61 7.98
C GLU A 103 -15.35 19.76 7.48
N THR A 104 -15.17 19.86 6.17
CA THR A 104 -14.54 21.05 5.57
C THR A 104 -15.59 22.14 5.39
N SER A 105 -15.32 23.35 5.91
CA SER A 105 -16.14 24.55 5.69
C SER A 105 -16.12 25.06 4.24
N ALA A 106 -15.23 24.51 3.41
CA ALA A 106 -15.18 24.80 1.98
C ALA A 106 -16.29 24.06 1.24
N ALA A 107 -16.96 24.75 0.32
CA ALA A 107 -17.92 24.11 -0.58
C ALA A 107 -17.26 22.95 -1.33
N LEU A 108 -17.87 21.77 -1.29
CA LEU A 108 -17.37 20.57 -1.95
C LEU A 108 -17.52 20.74 -3.47
N VAL A 109 -16.50 21.28 -4.13
CA VAL A 109 -16.49 21.49 -5.59
C VAL A 109 -16.31 20.14 -6.29
N LEU A 110 -17.43 19.51 -6.64
CA LEU A 110 -17.43 18.28 -7.43
C LEU A 110 -17.03 18.60 -8.88
N LYS A 111 -15.74 18.47 -9.21
CA LYS A 111 -15.23 18.62 -10.58
C LYS A 111 -15.62 17.40 -11.43
N SER A 112 -16.83 17.40 -11.97
CA SER A 112 -17.29 16.43 -12.96
C SER A 112 -16.87 16.83 -14.38
N ARG A 113 -16.76 15.84 -15.28
CA ARG A 113 -16.42 16.06 -16.70
C ARG A 113 -17.49 16.87 -17.45
N TYR A 114 -18.75 16.68 -17.08
CA TYR A 114 -19.89 17.40 -17.63
C TYR A 114 -20.55 18.21 -16.51
N GLN A 115 -21.14 19.34 -16.86
CA GLN A 115 -21.83 20.24 -15.94
C GLN A 115 -23.25 20.52 -16.45
N GLY A 116 -24.12 20.99 -15.55
CA GLY A 116 -25.48 21.41 -15.89
C GLY A 116 -26.32 20.31 -16.55
N GLU A 117 -27.00 20.66 -17.63
CA GLU A 117 -27.89 19.76 -18.36
C GLU A 117 -27.15 18.59 -19.03
N LYS A 118 -25.93 18.84 -19.52
CA LYS A 118 -25.10 17.78 -20.10
C LYS A 118 -24.75 16.71 -19.07
N LEU A 119 -24.63 17.08 -17.79
CA LEU A 119 -24.45 16.10 -16.71
C LEU A 119 -25.71 15.27 -16.48
N ARG A 120 -26.90 15.90 -16.43
CA ARG A 120 -28.17 15.18 -16.28
C ARG A 120 -28.39 14.19 -17.43
N ALA A 121 -28.19 14.64 -18.66
CA ALA A 121 -28.27 13.80 -19.85
C ALA A 121 -27.23 12.66 -19.83
N TRP A 122 -26.02 12.91 -19.33
CA TRP A 122 -25.01 11.86 -19.17
C TRP A 122 -25.41 10.81 -18.13
N LEU A 123 -25.99 11.24 -17.00
CA LEU A 123 -26.45 10.33 -15.95
C LEU A 123 -27.63 9.46 -16.40
N GLU A 124 -28.51 10.02 -17.24
CA GLU A 124 -29.61 9.27 -17.85
C GLU A 124 -29.12 8.30 -18.93
N TYR A 125 -28.17 8.75 -19.76
CA TYR A 125 -27.61 7.95 -20.85
C TYR A 125 -26.75 6.78 -20.35
N TYR A 126 -25.85 7.03 -19.40
CA TYR A 126 -24.86 6.04 -18.97
C TYR A 126 -25.40 5.13 -17.86
N GLN A 127 -25.77 3.90 -18.24
CA GLN A 127 -26.13 2.86 -17.28
C GLN A 127 -24.96 1.88 -17.07
N GLN A 128 -24.37 1.91 -15.88
CA GLN A 128 -23.26 1.01 -15.56
C GLN A 128 -23.74 -0.45 -15.49
N PRO A 129 -23.13 -1.39 -16.24
CA PRO A 129 -23.51 -2.78 -16.15
C PRO A 129 -23.15 -3.36 -14.78
N LYS A 130 -23.98 -4.28 -14.26
CA LYS A 130 -23.83 -4.87 -12.90
C LYS A 130 -22.44 -5.45 -12.64
N LEU A 131 -21.81 -6.02 -13.67
CA LEU A 131 -20.45 -6.58 -13.61
C LEU A 131 -19.37 -5.53 -13.29
N CYS A 132 -19.62 -4.26 -13.63
CA CYS A 132 -18.70 -3.14 -13.45
C CYS A 132 -18.86 -2.40 -12.12
N SER A 133 -19.92 -2.68 -11.35
CA SER A 133 -20.05 -2.14 -9.99
C SER A 133 -18.92 -2.66 -9.09
N ARG A 134 -18.57 -3.95 -9.21
CA ARG A 134 -17.53 -4.61 -8.40
C ARG A 134 -16.74 -5.65 -9.22
N PRO A 135 -15.82 -5.24 -10.11
CA PRO A 135 -15.05 -6.18 -10.91
C PRO A 135 -14.07 -7.00 -10.05
N LYS A 136 -14.22 -8.34 -10.08
CA LYS A 136 -13.35 -9.28 -9.31
C LYS A 136 -11.99 -9.56 -9.96
N THR A 137 -11.85 -9.27 -11.25
CA THR A 137 -10.63 -9.58 -12.02
C THR A 137 -10.19 -8.38 -12.83
N ILE A 138 -8.89 -8.30 -13.10
CA ILE A 138 -8.30 -7.18 -13.84
C ILE A 138 -8.84 -7.09 -15.28
N LYS A 139 -9.12 -8.23 -15.92
CA LYS A 139 -9.75 -8.29 -17.25
C LYS A 139 -11.13 -7.63 -17.25
N LYS A 140 -11.96 -7.92 -16.24
CA LYS A 140 -13.28 -7.29 -16.09
C LYS A 140 -13.16 -5.80 -15.81
N PHE A 141 -12.18 -5.41 -14.98
CA PHE A 141 -11.90 -4.00 -14.73
C PHE A 141 -11.51 -3.25 -16.01
N ALA A 142 -10.59 -3.80 -16.81
CA ALA A 142 -10.15 -3.20 -18.08
C ALA A 142 -11.33 -3.01 -19.04
N PHE A 143 -12.15 -4.05 -19.22
CA PHE A 143 -13.38 -3.97 -20.00
C PHE A 143 -14.30 -2.83 -19.53
N CYS A 144 -14.52 -2.70 -18.22
CA CYS A 144 -15.39 -1.66 -17.67
C CYS A 144 -14.87 -0.24 -17.95
N VAL A 145 -13.56 -0.04 -17.88
CA VAL A 145 -12.92 1.25 -18.16
C VAL A 145 -13.06 1.59 -19.64
N GLU A 146 -12.77 0.62 -20.52
CA GLU A 146 -12.90 0.79 -21.97
C GLU A 146 -14.34 1.05 -22.39
N ASN A 147 -15.29 0.26 -21.88
CA ASN A 147 -16.72 0.44 -22.16
C ASN A 147 -17.23 1.80 -21.68
N ARG A 148 -16.80 2.28 -20.51
CA ARG A 148 -17.14 3.64 -20.06
C ARG A 148 -16.59 4.70 -21.01
N ARG A 149 -15.37 4.53 -21.51
CA ARG A 149 -14.73 5.46 -22.46
C ARG A 149 -15.43 5.46 -23.82
N THR A 150 -15.83 4.31 -24.34
CA THR A 150 -16.56 4.23 -25.62
C THR A 150 -17.94 4.89 -25.51
N GLN A 151 -18.67 4.65 -24.43
CA GLN A 151 -19.96 5.31 -24.18
C GLN A 151 -19.82 6.82 -24.02
N GLN A 152 -18.74 7.30 -23.37
CA GLN A 152 -18.44 8.73 -23.31
C GLN A 152 -18.23 9.33 -24.70
N LEU A 153 -17.45 8.67 -25.57
CA LEU A 153 -17.22 9.15 -26.93
C LEU A 153 -18.52 9.14 -27.76
N ALA A 154 -19.35 8.12 -27.61
CA ALA A 154 -20.64 8.05 -28.27
C ALA A 154 -21.58 9.16 -27.79
N PHE A 155 -21.64 9.41 -26.48
CA PHE A 155 -22.41 10.49 -25.90
C PHE A 155 -21.90 11.86 -26.32
N ASP A 156 -20.58 12.08 -26.34
CA ASP A 156 -20.01 13.35 -26.80
C ASP A 156 -20.38 13.60 -28.26
N LYS A 157 -20.30 12.58 -29.14
CA LYS A 157 -20.77 12.69 -30.53
C LYS A 157 -22.27 12.99 -30.62
N MET A 158 -23.10 12.31 -29.84
CA MET A 158 -24.55 12.55 -29.81
C MET A 158 -24.88 13.98 -29.34
N MET A 159 -24.17 14.47 -28.33
CA MET A 159 -24.38 15.81 -27.78
C MET A 159 -23.83 16.94 -28.66
N LEU A 160 -22.84 16.66 -29.52
CA LEU A 160 -22.34 17.61 -30.53
C LEU A 160 -23.31 17.86 -31.68
N ILE A 161 -24.30 16.98 -31.87
CA ILE A 161 -25.32 17.13 -32.93
C ILE A 161 -26.59 17.78 -32.35
N LYS A 162 -26.78 17.69 -31.02
CA LYS A 162 -27.99 18.15 -30.33
C LYS A 162 -27.92 19.63 -29.90
N PHE A 163 -26.75 20.25 -30.02
CA PHE A 163 -26.43 21.66 -29.74
C PHE A 163 -25.47 22.17 -30.81
#